data_AF-A0A1H3AJI2-F1
#
_entry.id   AF-A0A1H3AJI2-F1
#
_cell.length_a   1.000
_cell.length_b   1.000
_cell.length_c   1.000
_cell.angle_alpha   90.00
_cell.angle_beta   90.00
_cell.angle_gamma   90.00
#
_symmetry.space_group_name_H-M   'P 1'
#
loop_
_entity.id
_entity.type
_entity.pdbx_description
1 polymer ?
#
loop_
_entity_poly.entity_id
_entity_poly.type
_entity_poly.pdbx_seq_one_letter_code
_entity_poly.pdbx_strand_id
1 'polypeptide(L)'
;MAQNTQNTAFGGPANDYHLLPVTDRQMRYARAIAQQSALEIPVEAQHDRKSLSDWISAHKPQDPSPFANYPTGKQVTFAERISRGKRRPIPSECFRDKQMMSRWIDQNK
;
A
#
# COMPACT_ATOMS: atom_id res chain seq x y z
N MET A 1 18.30 38.86 -13.91
CA MET A 1 17.28 37.79 -14.04
C MET A 1 17.75 36.63 -13.18
N ALA A 2 17.15 36.45 -12.01
CA ALA A 2 17.50 35.39 -11.06
C ALA A 2 16.65 34.16 -11.38
N GLN A 3 17.28 33.04 -11.77
CA GLN A 3 16.61 31.76 -11.86
C GLN A 3 17.02 30.93 -10.64
N ASN A 4 16.05 30.80 -9.74
CA ASN A 4 16.13 30.07 -8.48
C ASN A 4 15.87 28.58 -8.79
N THR A 5 16.92 27.80 -9.03
CA THR A 5 16.84 26.34 -9.14
C THR A 5 16.63 25.76 -7.74
N GLN A 6 15.37 25.52 -7.38
CA GLN A 6 15.04 24.73 -6.20
C GLN A 6 15.45 23.27 -6.45
N ASN A 7 16.65 22.93 -5.97
CA ASN A 7 17.11 21.56 -5.88
C ASN A 7 16.45 20.93 -4.65
N THR A 8 15.31 20.28 -4.84
CA THR A 8 14.60 19.51 -3.81
C THR A 8 15.39 18.25 -3.46
N ALA A 9 16.45 18.40 -2.68
CA ALA A 9 17.21 17.31 -2.09
C ALA A 9 16.60 16.94 -0.72
N PHE A 10 15.51 16.19 -0.72
CA PHE A 10 15.03 15.47 0.47
C PHE A 10 14.63 14.04 0.10
N GLY A 11 15.58 13.30 -0.48
CA GLY A 11 15.50 11.85 -0.53
C GLY A 11 16.03 11.29 0.79
N GLY A 12 15.13 10.93 1.72
CA GLY A 12 15.50 9.99 2.78
C GLY A 12 16.06 8.69 2.17
N PRO A 13 16.75 7.81 2.94
CA PRO A 13 17.31 6.59 2.37
C PRO A 13 16.20 5.85 1.62
N ALA A 14 16.39 5.69 0.30
CA ALA A 14 15.46 4.94 -0.52
C ALA A 14 15.37 3.56 0.13
N ASN A 15 14.16 3.18 0.55
CA ASN A 15 13.94 1.86 1.10
C ASN A 15 14.03 0.87 -0.07
N ASP A 16 15.26 0.56 -0.49
CA ASP A 16 15.61 -0.27 -1.65
C ASP A 16 15.14 -1.73 -1.49
N TYR A 17 14.49 -2.04 -0.37
CA TYR A 17 13.76 -3.28 -0.12
C TYR A 17 12.83 -3.66 -1.27
N HIS A 18 12.28 -2.67 -1.97
CA HIS A 18 11.38 -2.86 -3.11
C HIS A 18 12.07 -3.47 -4.34
N LEU A 19 13.37 -3.24 -4.52
CA LEU A 19 14.18 -3.76 -5.62
C LEU A 19 14.76 -5.15 -5.34
N LEU A 20 14.59 -5.65 -4.11
CA LEU A 20 15.08 -6.97 -3.74
C LEU A 20 14.32 -8.07 -4.50
N PRO A 21 14.95 -9.24 -4.69
CA PRO A 21 14.28 -10.38 -5.25
C PRO A 21 13.01 -10.75 -4.49
N VAL A 22 12.06 -11.28 -5.24
CA VAL A 22 10.77 -11.74 -4.72
C VAL A 22 10.96 -12.75 -3.59
N THR A 23 10.10 -12.66 -2.57
CA THR A 23 10.06 -13.64 -1.47
C THR A 23 9.19 -14.86 -1.79
N ASP A 24 9.52 -16.02 -1.21
CA ASP A 24 8.70 -17.23 -1.35
C ASP A 24 7.24 -17.02 -0.96
N ARG A 25 6.98 -16.20 0.05
CA ARG A 25 5.62 -15.86 0.49
C ARG A 25 4.85 -15.13 -0.61
N GLN A 26 5.47 -14.15 -1.27
CA GLN A 26 4.83 -13.43 -2.37
C GLN A 26 4.61 -14.36 -3.57
N MET A 27 5.58 -15.19 -3.95
CA MET A 27 5.39 -16.17 -5.03
C MET A 27 4.26 -17.16 -4.75
N ARG A 28 4.20 -17.72 -3.54
CA ARG A 28 3.13 -18.65 -3.15
C ARG A 28 1.75 -18.00 -3.24
N TYR A 29 1.63 -16.77 -2.77
CA TYR A 29 0.35 -16.05 -2.82
C TYR A 29 -0.02 -15.66 -4.26
N ALA A 30 0.93 -15.19 -5.06
CA ALA A 30 0.72 -14.88 -6.46
C ALA A 30 0.28 -16.13 -7.26
N ARG A 31 0.89 -17.29 -7.01
CA ARG A 31 0.51 -18.56 -7.63
C ARG A 31 -0.91 -18.99 -7.25
N ALA A 32 -1.33 -18.79 -6.01
CA ALA A 32 -2.71 -19.08 -5.60
C ALA A 32 -3.72 -18.21 -6.37
N ILE A 33 -3.42 -16.91 -6.53
CA ILE A 33 -4.25 -15.99 -7.33
C ILE A 33 -4.28 -16.40 -8.80
N ALA A 34 -3.11 -16.71 -9.38
CA ALA A 34 -2.96 -17.16 -10.76
C ALA A 34 -3.78 -18.41 -11.04
N GLN A 35 -3.68 -19.43 -10.16
CA GLN A 35 -4.44 -20.67 -10.27
C GLN A 35 -5.95 -20.43 -10.15
N GLN A 36 -6.38 -19.60 -9.19
CA GLN A 36 -7.80 -19.30 -9.00
C GLN A 36 -8.40 -18.53 -10.20
N SER A 37 -7.60 -17.67 -10.84
CA SER A 37 -8.05 -16.77 -11.90
C SER A 37 -7.74 -17.30 -13.31
N ALA A 38 -7.13 -18.49 -13.42
CA ALA A 38 -6.59 -19.04 -14.66
C ALA A 38 -5.69 -18.06 -15.43
N LEU A 39 -4.83 -17.33 -14.69
CA LEU A 39 -3.87 -16.38 -15.22
C LEU A 39 -2.44 -16.90 -15.06
N GLU A 40 -1.52 -16.40 -15.87
CA GLU A 40 -0.09 -16.60 -15.68
C GLU A 40 0.55 -15.38 -15.02
N ILE A 41 1.63 -15.60 -14.26
CA ILE A 41 2.40 -14.52 -13.64
C ILE A 41 3.44 -14.05 -14.67
N PRO A 42 3.40 -12.80 -15.15
CA PRO A 42 4.39 -12.28 -16.10
C PRO A 42 5.81 -12.39 -15.55
N VAL A 43 6.80 -12.58 -16.42
CA VAL A 43 8.21 -12.72 -16.01
C VAL A 43 8.69 -11.44 -15.32
N GLU A 44 8.27 -10.28 -15.84
CA GLU A 44 8.55 -8.94 -15.35
C GLU A 44 8.08 -8.77 -13.90
N ALA A 45 6.91 -9.33 -13.57
CA ALA A 45 6.36 -9.29 -12.23
C ALA A 45 7.19 -10.13 -11.23
N GLN A 46 8.00 -11.07 -11.69
CA GLN A 46 8.80 -11.97 -10.84
C GLN A 46 10.19 -11.43 -10.49
N HIS A 47 10.62 -10.30 -11.06
CA HIS A 47 11.96 -9.75 -10.85
C HIS A 47 12.18 -9.23 -9.43
N ASP A 48 11.25 -8.42 -8.94
CA ASP A 48 11.40 -7.70 -7.68
C ASP A 48 10.12 -7.70 -6.86
N ARG A 49 10.26 -7.40 -5.57
CA ARG A 49 9.15 -7.43 -4.61
C ARG A 49 8.06 -6.44 -4.95
N LYS A 50 8.40 -5.27 -5.52
CA LYS A 50 7.42 -4.25 -5.87
C LYS A 50 6.59 -4.70 -7.07
N SER A 51 7.25 -5.15 -8.13
CA SER A 51 6.59 -5.62 -9.35
C SER A 51 5.61 -6.76 -9.06
N LEU A 52 6.00 -7.73 -8.23
CA LEU A 52 5.07 -8.81 -7.86
C LEU A 52 3.93 -8.32 -6.96
N SER A 53 4.23 -7.41 -6.02
CA SER A 53 3.20 -6.85 -5.13
C SER A 53 2.17 -6.03 -5.89
N ASP A 54 2.60 -5.28 -6.91
CA ASP A 54 1.71 -4.50 -7.77
C ASP A 54 0.83 -5.45 -8.61
N TRP A 55 1.40 -6.51 -9.18
CA TRP A 55 0.63 -7.56 -9.87
C TRP A 55 -0.38 -8.26 -8.94
N ILE A 56 0.03 -8.66 -7.73
CA ILE A 56 -0.87 -9.24 -6.72
C ILE A 56 -2.01 -8.27 -6.39
N SER A 57 -1.71 -6.99 -6.22
CA SER A 57 -2.70 -6.00 -5.83
C SER A 57 -3.76 -5.76 -6.91
N ALA A 58 -3.38 -5.88 -8.18
CA ALA A 58 -4.28 -5.76 -9.32
C ALA A 58 -5.19 -7.01 -9.50
N HIS A 59 -4.69 -8.20 -9.15
CA HIS A 59 -5.38 -9.47 -9.43
C HIS A 59 -5.95 -10.17 -8.20
N LYS A 60 -5.69 -9.66 -6.98
CA LYS A 60 -6.24 -10.28 -5.77
C LYS A 60 -7.78 -10.29 -5.83
N PRO A 61 -8.42 -11.39 -5.40
CA PRO A 61 -9.87 -11.46 -5.34
C PRO A 61 -10.41 -10.37 -4.42
N GLN A 62 -11.49 -9.70 -4.85
CA GLN A 62 -12.20 -8.79 -3.98
C GLN A 62 -12.97 -9.60 -2.94
N ASP A 63 -12.86 -9.19 -1.68
CA ASP A 63 -13.65 -9.75 -0.60
C ASP A 63 -15.12 -9.30 -0.79
N PRO A 64 -16.08 -10.23 -0.97
CA PRO A 64 -17.49 -9.88 -1.13
C PRO A 64 -18.15 -9.44 0.17
N SER A 65 -17.43 -9.48 1.30
CA SER A 65 -17.94 -9.07 2.60
C SER A 65 -18.46 -7.62 2.59
N PRO A 66 -19.60 -7.33 3.24
CA PRO A 66 -20.07 -5.96 3.45
C PRO A 66 -19.04 -5.07 4.16
N PHE A 67 -18.10 -5.69 4.91
CA PHE A 67 -17.03 -4.99 5.63
C PHE A 67 -15.74 -4.83 4.81
N ALA A 68 -15.69 -5.30 3.56
CA ALA A 68 -14.49 -5.23 2.73
C ALA A 68 -14.00 -3.80 2.47
N ASN A 69 -14.90 -2.81 2.55
CA ASN A 69 -14.57 -1.39 2.44
C ASN A 69 -14.13 -0.75 3.76
N TYR A 70 -14.34 -1.38 4.91
CA TYR A 70 -13.93 -0.81 6.19
C TYR A 70 -12.41 -0.81 6.32
N PRO A 71 -11.82 0.18 7.02
CA PRO A 71 -10.39 0.19 7.30
C PRO A 71 -9.99 -1.04 8.10
N THR A 72 -8.79 -1.54 7.81
CA THR A 72 -8.22 -2.66 8.57
C THR A 72 -7.86 -2.21 9.99
N GLY A 73 -7.87 -3.12 10.97
CA GLY A 73 -7.46 -2.80 12.33
C GLY A 73 -6.05 -2.16 12.41
N LYS A 74 -5.13 -2.58 11.54
CA LYS A 74 -3.80 -1.97 11.42
C LYS A 74 -3.86 -0.50 10.99
N GLN A 75 -4.73 -0.16 10.02
CA GLN A 75 -4.94 1.23 9.62
C GLN A 75 -5.52 2.05 10.77
N VAL A 76 -6.53 1.51 11.47
CA VAL A 76 -7.15 2.20 12.62
C VAL A 76 -6.11 2.48 13.71
N THR A 77 -5.34 1.49 14.15
CA THR A 77 -4.30 1.69 15.18
C THR A 77 -3.23 2.69 14.74
N PHE A 78 -2.82 2.66 13.46
CA PHE A 78 -1.84 3.61 12.94
C PHE A 78 -2.40 5.04 12.89
N ALA A 79 -3.64 5.20 12.44
CA ALA A 79 -4.34 6.47 12.43
C ALA A 79 -4.57 7.02 13.85
N GLU A 80 -4.93 6.17 14.81
CA GLU A 80 -5.09 6.55 16.22
C GLU A 80 -3.78 7.08 16.81
N ARG A 81 -2.65 6.43 16.49
CA ARG A 81 -1.33 6.91 16.93
C ARG A 81 -1.03 8.30 16.38
N ILE A 82 -1.31 8.52 15.09
CA ILE A 82 -1.17 9.84 14.44
C ILE A 82 -2.10 10.87 15.10
N SER A 83 -3.37 10.53 15.28
CA SER A 83 -4.41 11.37 15.89
C SER A 83 -4.00 11.85 17.27
N ARG A 84 -3.49 10.94 18.11
CA ARG A 84 -2.99 11.27 19.45
C ARG A 84 -1.76 12.17 19.39
N GLY A 85 -0.79 11.83 18.53
CA GLY A 85 0.45 12.61 18.39
C GLY A 85 0.22 14.03 17.87
N LYS A 86 -0.66 14.20 16.87
CA LYS A 86 -0.96 15.49 16.23
C LYS A 86 -2.16 16.22 16.84
N ARG A 87 -2.83 15.63 17.83
CA ARG A 87 -4.07 16.14 18.46
C ARG A 87 -5.16 16.51 17.44
N ARG A 88 -5.28 15.70 16.39
CA ARG A 88 -6.26 15.88 15.31
C ARG A 88 -7.20 14.67 15.29
N PRO A 89 -8.52 14.87 15.47
CA PRO A 89 -9.45 13.76 15.45
C PRO A 89 -9.49 13.10 14.06
N ILE A 90 -9.70 11.79 14.04
CA ILE A 90 -9.95 11.05 12.81
C ILE A 90 -11.40 11.31 12.39
N PRO A 91 -11.65 11.78 11.16
CA PRO A 91 -13.01 11.97 10.66
C PRO A 91 -13.81 10.66 10.62
N SER A 92 -15.10 10.72 10.92
CA SER A 92 -15.96 9.53 11.06
C SER A 92 -16.08 8.70 9.77
N GLU A 93 -16.01 9.36 8.62
CA GLU A 93 -16.03 8.76 7.28
C GLU A 93 -14.83 7.83 7.03
N CYS A 94 -13.69 8.10 7.68
CA CYS A 94 -12.51 7.24 7.58
C CYS A 94 -12.79 5.84 8.15
N PHE A 95 -13.70 5.72 9.14
CA PHE A 95 -14.07 4.43 9.72
C PHE A 95 -15.01 3.58 8.83
N ARG A 96 -15.55 4.17 7.76
CA ARG A 96 -16.44 3.49 6.81
C ARG A 96 -15.75 3.15 5.50
N ASP A 97 -14.63 3.80 5.21
CA ASP A 97 -13.88 3.63 3.96
C ASP A 97 -12.36 3.58 4.21
N LYS A 98 -11.75 2.43 3.87
CA LYS A 98 -10.31 2.17 4.01
C LYS A 98 -9.44 3.08 3.15
N GLN A 99 -9.93 3.56 2.01
CA GLN A 99 -9.21 4.51 1.16
C GLN A 99 -9.24 5.90 1.78
N MET A 100 -10.38 6.33 2.34
CA MET A 100 -10.45 7.59 3.11
C MET A 100 -9.50 7.55 4.31
N MET A 101 -9.49 6.44 5.05
CA MET A 101 -8.54 6.24 6.14
C MET A 101 -7.08 6.31 5.65
N SER A 102 -6.75 5.66 4.53
CA SER A 102 -5.39 5.71 3.96
C SER A 102 -4.99 7.13 3.59
N ARG A 103 -5.85 7.87 2.88
CA ARG A 103 -5.58 9.26 2.49
C ARG A 103 -5.37 10.16 3.70
N TRP A 104 -6.20 10.00 4.74
CA TRP A 104 -6.04 10.74 5.98
C TRP A 104 -4.71 10.41 6.67
N ILE A 105 -4.35 9.12 6.73
CA ILE A 105 -3.06 8.66 7.24
C ILE A 105 -1.92 9.30 6.46
N ASP A 106 -1.93 9.25 5.13
CA ASP A 106 -0.84 9.75 4.29
C ASP A 106 -0.67 11.27 4.43
N GLN A 107 -1.76 12.02 4.55
CA GLN A 107 -1.75 13.47 4.81
C GLN A 107 -1.27 13.82 6.22
N ASN A 108 -1.39 12.90 7.19
CA ASN A 108 -1.07 13.15 8.60
C ASN A 108 0.09 12.27 9.12
N LYS A 109 0.82 11.55 8.28
CA LYS A 109 1.99 10.74 8.68
C LYS A 109 3.15 11.61 9.17
#